data_AF-A0A7S3BPU3-F1
#
_entry.id   AF-A0A7S3BPU3-F1
#
_cell.length_a   1.000
_cell.length_b   1.000
_cell.length_c   1.000
_cell.angle_alpha   90.00
_cell.angle_beta   90.00
_cell.angle_gamma   90.00
#
_symmetry.space_group_name_H-M   'P 1'
#
loop_
_entity.id
_entity.type
_entity.pdbx_description
1 polymer ?
#
loop_
_entity_poly.entity_id
_entity_poly.type
_entity_poly.pdbx_seq_one_letter_code
_entity_poly.pdbx_strand_id
1 'polypeptide(L)'
;VPFCSSPGEVLLSQLASLYRCAHSINFSTGVQALMVLSHVSSIEIATSDRFYRALYESMLHPELPTSAKQALFLNVLFKAMKADTKLHRVMAFGKRLLQACVHAPPSFICGSLLLLAEVTKQVPALKTMLEAKPQTTGFEAGLDAGMDAGL
;
A
#
# COMPACT_ATOMS: atom_id res chain seq x y z
N VAL A 1 -7.66 14.07 -17.40
CA VAL A 1 -8.90 14.05 -18.23
C VAL A 1 -9.54 15.44 -18.25
N PRO A 2 -9.16 16.34 -19.18
CA PRO A 2 -9.71 17.70 -19.27
C PRO A 2 -10.60 18.00 -20.50
N PHE A 3 -11.00 17.01 -21.30
CA PHE A 3 -11.67 17.26 -22.61
C PHE A 3 -13.04 16.57 -22.80
N CYS A 4 -13.75 16.24 -21.72
CA CYS A 4 -15.08 15.63 -21.81
C CYS A 4 -16.09 16.44 -20.99
N SER A 5 -17.32 16.57 -21.48
CA SER A 5 -18.39 17.37 -20.85
C SER A 5 -18.93 16.74 -19.56
N SER A 6 -18.88 15.40 -19.43
CA SER A 6 -19.17 14.66 -18.18
C SER A 6 -18.12 13.56 -17.93
N PRO A 7 -16.89 13.95 -17.55
CA PRO A 7 -15.77 13.00 -17.45
C PRO A 7 -15.98 11.96 -16.34
N GLY A 8 -16.79 12.25 -15.33
CA GLY A 8 -17.13 11.32 -14.25
C GLY A 8 -17.93 10.11 -14.75
N GLU A 9 -19.08 10.33 -15.40
CA GLU A 9 -20.00 9.26 -15.81
C GLU A 9 -19.35 8.26 -16.78
N VAL A 10 -18.63 8.76 -17.79
CA VAL A 10 -17.91 7.91 -18.73
C VAL A 10 -16.85 7.07 -18.00
N LEU A 11 -16.16 7.67 -17.04
CA LEU A 11 -15.11 6.99 -16.29
C LEU A 11 -15.68 5.92 -15.35
N LEU A 12 -16.83 6.20 -14.72
CA LEU A 12 -17.57 5.24 -13.92
C LEU A 12 -18.03 4.04 -14.77
N SER A 13 -18.48 4.27 -16.00
CA SER A 13 -18.88 3.18 -16.92
C SER A 13 -17.73 2.22 -17.26
N GLN A 14 -16.48 2.72 -17.25
CA GLN A 14 -15.28 1.95 -17.59
C GLN A 14 -14.54 1.39 -16.37
N LEU A 15 -15.05 1.59 -15.16
CA LEU A 15 -14.38 1.16 -13.91
C LEU A 15 -14.01 -0.32 -13.91
N ALA A 16 -14.90 -1.19 -14.38
CA ALA A 16 -14.63 -2.63 -14.44
C ALA A 16 -13.40 -2.95 -15.30
N SER A 17 -13.27 -2.28 -16.46
CA SER A 17 -12.10 -2.43 -17.34
C SER A 17 -10.83 -1.86 -16.69
N LEU A 18 -10.92 -0.70 -16.03
CA LEU A 18 -9.77 -0.12 -15.34
C LEU A 18 -9.29 -0.99 -14.19
N TYR A 19 -10.19 -1.57 -13.40
CA TYR A 19 -9.81 -2.51 -12.34
C TYR A 19 -9.19 -3.78 -12.91
N ARG A 20 -9.67 -4.31 -14.05
CA ARG A 20 -8.97 -5.42 -14.74
C ARG A 20 -7.55 -5.03 -15.16
N CYS A 21 -7.36 -3.83 -15.69
CA CYS A 21 -6.02 -3.32 -16.04
C CYS A 21 -5.13 -3.11 -14.81
N ALA A 22 -5.69 -2.66 -13.68
CA ALA A 22 -4.95 -2.48 -12.44
C ALA A 22 -4.40 -3.80 -11.87
N HIS A 23 -5.10 -4.91 -12.09
CA HIS A 23 -4.64 -6.27 -11.75
C HIS A 23 -3.93 -6.97 -12.92
N SER A 24 -3.53 -6.23 -13.96
CA SER A 24 -2.85 -6.83 -15.10
C SER A 24 -1.43 -7.31 -14.74
N ILE A 25 -0.96 -8.30 -15.48
CA ILE A 25 0.40 -8.85 -15.36
C ILE A 25 1.47 -7.80 -15.73
N ASN A 26 1.13 -6.82 -16.57
CA ASN A 26 2.04 -5.74 -16.93
C ASN A 26 1.98 -4.63 -15.89
N PHE A 27 3.06 -4.48 -15.12
CA PHE A 27 3.10 -3.47 -14.07
C PHE A 27 2.88 -2.05 -14.58
N SER A 28 3.43 -1.70 -15.74
CA SER A 28 3.33 -0.33 -16.28
C SER A 28 1.88 0.04 -16.62
N THR A 29 1.13 -0.88 -17.21
CA THR A 29 -0.30 -0.72 -17.48
C THR A 29 -1.10 -0.67 -16.18
N GLY A 30 -0.74 -1.51 -15.20
CA GLY A 30 -1.33 -1.49 -13.86
C GLY A 30 -1.17 -0.14 -13.15
N VAL A 31 0.05 0.42 -13.14
CA VAL A 31 0.33 1.75 -12.56
C VAL A 31 -0.50 2.83 -13.23
N GLN A 32 -0.59 2.84 -14.56
CA GLN A 32 -1.37 3.83 -15.28
C GLN A 32 -2.87 3.72 -14.96
N ALA A 33 -3.40 2.49 -14.87
CA ALA A 33 -4.78 2.28 -14.44
C ALA A 33 -5.00 2.75 -13.00
N LEU A 34 -4.08 2.44 -12.07
CA LEU A 34 -4.12 2.91 -10.69
C LEU A 34 -4.08 4.44 -10.57
N MET A 35 -3.31 5.13 -11.41
CA MET A 35 -3.29 6.59 -11.45
C MET A 35 -4.66 7.16 -11.83
N VAL A 36 -5.35 6.55 -12.79
CA VAL A 36 -6.71 6.98 -13.16
C VAL A 36 -7.69 6.66 -12.04
N LEU A 37 -7.63 5.45 -11.48
CA LEU A 37 -8.47 5.01 -10.37
C LEU A 37 -8.27 5.87 -9.11
N SER A 38 -7.06 6.38 -8.85
CA SER A 38 -6.83 7.26 -7.71
C SER A 38 -7.62 8.57 -7.84
N HIS A 39 -7.74 9.11 -9.06
CA HIS A 39 -8.56 10.30 -9.31
C HIS A 39 -10.05 9.98 -9.12
N VAL A 40 -10.53 8.85 -9.65
CA VAL A 40 -11.94 8.43 -9.46
C VAL A 40 -12.27 8.26 -7.99
N SER A 41 -11.39 7.59 -7.23
CA SER A 41 -11.59 7.33 -5.80
C SER A 41 -11.67 8.60 -4.96
N SER A 42 -11.07 9.70 -5.43
CA SER A 42 -11.17 11.01 -4.77
C SER A 42 -12.48 11.73 -5.04
N ILE A 43 -13.18 11.38 -6.13
CA ILE A 43 -14.47 11.95 -6.53
C ILE A 43 -15.61 11.13 -5.91
N GLU A 44 -15.50 9.79 -5.93
CA GLU A 44 -16.56 8.89 -5.48
C GLU A 44 -16.10 7.94 -4.37
N ILE A 45 -16.63 8.14 -3.17
CA ILE A 45 -16.29 7.37 -1.96
C ILE A 45 -16.57 5.87 -2.14
N ALA A 46 -17.63 5.50 -2.86
CA ALA A 46 -18.02 4.09 -3.06
C ALA A 46 -16.94 3.24 -3.76
N THR A 47 -16.08 3.87 -4.55
CA THR A 47 -14.98 3.19 -5.27
C THR A 47 -13.68 3.15 -4.49
N SER A 48 -13.60 3.91 -3.39
CA SER A 48 -12.38 4.12 -2.61
C SER A 48 -11.79 2.81 -2.06
N ASP A 49 -12.61 1.97 -1.44
CA ASP A 49 -12.13 0.70 -0.87
C ASP A 49 -11.59 -0.27 -1.92
N ARG A 50 -12.17 -0.31 -3.12
CA ARG A 50 -11.66 -1.12 -4.23
C ARG A 50 -10.32 -0.60 -4.74
N PHE A 51 -10.16 0.72 -4.84
CA PHE A 51 -8.91 1.35 -5.21
C PHE A 51 -7.78 0.99 -4.23
N TYR A 52 -8.01 1.14 -2.91
CA TYR A 52 -6.99 0.82 -1.92
C TYR A 52 -6.59 -0.66 -1.91
N ARG A 53 -7.54 -1.58 -2.16
CA ARG A 53 -7.23 -3.01 -2.30
C ARG A 53 -6.34 -3.28 -3.51
N ALA A 54 -6.70 -2.74 -4.68
CA ALA A 54 -5.88 -2.88 -5.89
C ALA A 54 -4.47 -2.31 -5.69
N LEU A 55 -4.37 -1.12 -5.08
CA LEU A 55 -3.08 -0.50 -4.76
C LEU A 55 -2.24 -1.36 -3.81
N TYR A 56 -2.86 -1.96 -2.78
CA TYR A 56 -2.19 -2.83 -1.81
C TYR A 56 -1.63 -4.11 -2.45
N GLU A 57 -2.39 -4.71 -3.36
CA GLU A 57 -1.96 -5.90 -4.09
C GLU A 57 -0.78 -5.59 -5.03
N SER A 58 -0.83 -4.46 -5.75
CA SER A 58 0.24 -4.04 -6.67
C SER A 58 1.58 -3.74 -6.00
N MET A 59 1.64 -3.58 -4.68
CA MET A 59 2.89 -3.30 -3.97
C MET A 59 3.89 -4.45 -3.95
N LEU A 60 3.44 -5.70 -4.06
CA LEU A 60 4.35 -6.85 -4.20
C LEU A 60 4.43 -7.35 -5.63
N HIS A 61 4.10 -6.50 -6.60
CA HIS A 61 4.33 -6.86 -7.98
C HIS A 61 5.84 -7.06 -8.21
N PRO A 62 6.28 -8.19 -8.80
CA PRO A 62 7.70 -8.52 -8.92
C PRO A 62 8.49 -7.48 -9.72
N GLU A 63 7.85 -6.84 -10.70
CA GLU A 63 8.48 -5.79 -11.52
C GLU A 63 8.55 -4.40 -10.84
N LEU A 64 7.82 -4.17 -9.74
CA LEU A 64 7.76 -2.85 -9.11
C LEU A 64 9.15 -2.29 -8.77
N PRO A 65 10.05 -3.04 -8.08
CA PRO A 65 11.31 -2.48 -7.61
C PRO A 65 12.31 -2.12 -8.73
N THR A 66 12.17 -2.75 -9.90
CA THR A 66 13.07 -2.55 -11.05
C THR A 66 12.43 -1.73 -12.17
N SER A 67 11.14 -1.42 -12.07
CA SER A 67 10.42 -0.70 -13.12
C SER A 67 10.87 0.75 -13.26
N ALA A 68 10.93 1.23 -14.50
CA ALA A 68 11.04 2.66 -14.80
C ALA A 68 9.84 3.50 -14.29
N LYS A 69 8.74 2.85 -13.89
CA LYS A 69 7.52 3.49 -13.35
C LYS A 69 7.45 3.47 -11.83
N GLN A 70 8.47 2.97 -11.14
CA GLN A 70 8.51 2.91 -9.66
C GLN A 70 8.19 4.27 -9.00
N ALA A 71 8.73 5.37 -9.55
CA ALA A 71 8.49 6.71 -9.01
C ALA A 71 7.03 7.15 -9.16
N LEU A 72 6.36 6.79 -10.25
CA LEU A 72 4.94 7.10 -10.46
C LEU A 72 4.08 6.32 -9.47
N PHE A 73 4.39 5.04 -9.26
CA PHE A 73 3.70 4.21 -8.28
C PHE A 73 3.86 4.77 -6.85
N LEU A 74 5.09 5.07 -6.44
CA LEU A 74 5.37 5.64 -5.12
C LEU A 74 4.64 6.98 -4.90
N ASN A 75 4.49 7.80 -5.94
CA ASN A 75 3.70 9.03 -5.86
C ASN A 75 2.20 8.77 -5.62
N VAL A 76 1.62 7.77 -6.28
CA VAL A 76 0.23 7.36 -6.05
C VAL A 76 0.07 6.84 -4.62
N LEU A 77 0.99 5.98 -4.17
CA LEU A 77 0.99 5.42 -2.82
C LEU A 77 1.10 6.52 -1.75
N PHE A 78 2.03 7.47 -1.92
CA PHE A 78 2.21 8.59 -0.99
C PHE A 78 0.93 9.41 -0.84
N LYS A 79 0.30 9.78 -1.95
CA LYS A 79 -0.95 10.55 -1.95
C LYS A 79 -2.08 9.76 -1.31
N ALA A 80 -2.20 8.46 -1.63
CA ALA A 80 -3.21 7.57 -1.08
C ALA A 80 -3.07 7.43 0.44
N MET A 81 -1.86 7.17 0.95
CA MET A 81 -1.61 7.04 2.39
C MET A 81 -1.91 8.32 3.17
N LYS A 82 -1.67 9.49 2.57
CA LYS A 82 -1.98 10.79 3.19
C LYS A 82 -3.47 11.14 3.21
N ALA A 83 -4.20 10.74 2.18
CA ALA A 83 -5.63 11.01 2.07
C ALA A 83 -6.50 10.01 2.86
N ASP A 84 -5.93 8.88 3.25
CA ASP A 84 -6.66 7.79 3.89
C ASP A 84 -6.93 8.05 5.39
N THR A 85 -8.21 8.10 5.74
CA THR A 85 -8.67 8.27 7.12
C THR A 85 -8.61 6.98 7.95
N LYS A 86 -8.51 5.82 7.29
CA LYS A 86 -8.47 4.50 7.95
C LYS A 86 -7.04 4.14 8.36
N LEU A 87 -6.64 4.54 9.58
CA LEU A 87 -5.27 4.37 10.09
C LEU A 87 -4.72 2.94 10.00
N HIS A 88 -5.55 1.92 10.26
CA HIS A 88 -5.14 0.51 10.14
C HIS A 88 -4.66 0.15 8.74
N ARG A 89 -5.28 0.76 7.71
CA ARG A 89 -4.94 0.52 6.31
C ARG A 89 -3.63 1.21 5.95
N VAL A 90 -3.42 2.45 6.42
CA VAL A 90 -2.13 3.16 6.29
C VAL A 90 -0.99 2.37 6.95
N MET A 91 -1.21 1.81 8.14
CA MET A 91 -0.24 0.93 8.80
C MET A 91 0.05 -0.34 7.99
N ALA A 92 -0.98 -0.98 7.43
CA ALA A 92 -0.82 -2.15 6.58
C ALA A 92 -0.01 -1.83 5.31
N PHE A 93 -0.27 -0.69 4.67
CA PHE A 93 0.55 -0.18 3.57
C PHE A 93 2.01 0.00 3.99
N GLY A 94 2.26 0.61 5.15
CA GLY A 94 3.62 0.77 5.68
C GLY A 94 4.36 -0.56 5.81
N LYS A 95 3.74 -1.56 6.45
CA LYS A 95 4.33 -2.91 6.60
C LYS A 95 4.60 -3.58 5.25
N ARG A 96 3.64 -3.49 4.33
CA ARG A 96 3.75 -4.09 2.99
C ARG A 96 4.86 -3.43 2.17
N LEU A 97 5.07 -2.12 2.33
CA LEU A 97 6.13 -1.41 1.61
C LEU A 97 7.51 -1.82 2.11
N LEU A 98 7.65 -1.99 3.43
CA LEU A 98 8.86 -2.54 4.03
C LEU A 98 9.12 -3.99 3.57
N GLN A 99 8.07 -4.80 3.45
CA GLN A 99 8.19 -6.14 2.87
C GLN A 99 8.71 -6.09 1.42
N ALA A 100 8.23 -5.15 0.60
CA ALA A 100 8.72 -4.97 -0.78
C ALA A 100 10.20 -4.55 -0.84
N CYS A 101 10.73 -3.94 0.22
CA CYS A 101 12.11 -3.47 0.27
C CYS A 101 13.15 -4.59 0.51
N VAL A 102 12.75 -5.75 1.06
CA VAL A 102 13.68 -6.79 1.54
C VAL A 102 14.65 -7.29 0.46
N HIS A 103 14.21 -7.34 -0.80
CA HIS A 103 15.02 -7.79 -1.95
C HIS A 103 15.07 -6.75 -3.08
N ALA A 104 14.79 -5.49 -2.77
CA ALA A 104 14.73 -4.43 -3.77
C ALA A 104 16.11 -3.79 -4.01
N PRO A 105 16.34 -3.16 -5.19
CA PRO A 105 17.54 -2.37 -5.42
C PRO A 105 17.60 -1.15 -4.46
N PRO A 106 18.81 -0.66 -4.11
CA PRO A 106 18.97 0.44 -3.17
C PRO A 106 18.17 1.70 -3.50
N SER A 107 18.00 2.02 -4.79
CA SER A 107 17.22 3.18 -5.25
C SER A 107 15.75 3.11 -4.82
N PHE A 108 15.13 1.93 -4.96
CA PHE A 108 13.76 1.69 -4.55
C PHE A 108 13.61 1.72 -3.02
N ILE A 109 14.58 1.11 -2.31
CA ILE A 109 14.59 1.10 -0.84
C ILE A 109 14.64 2.54 -0.31
N CYS A 110 15.58 3.35 -0.78
CA CYS A 110 15.72 4.74 -0.37
C CYS A 110 14.44 5.55 -0.65
N GLY A 111 13.84 5.39 -1.85
CA GLY A 111 12.59 6.05 -2.20
C GLY A 111 11.42 5.64 -1.31
N SER A 112 11.32 4.34 -0.98
CA SER A 112 10.29 3.79 -0.11
C SER A 112 10.44 4.27 1.34
N LEU A 113 11.66 4.28 1.88
CA LEU A 113 11.93 4.78 3.23
C LEU A 113 11.70 6.29 3.34
N LEU A 114 12.05 7.06 2.30
CA LEU A 114 11.77 8.51 2.27
C LEU A 114 10.26 8.78 2.26
N LEU A 115 9.50 8.01 1.47
CA LEU A 115 8.04 8.07 1.47
C LEU A 115 7.48 7.81 2.88
N LEU A 116 7.92 6.73 3.54
CA LEU A 116 7.46 6.41 4.89
C LEU A 116 7.83 7.49 5.90
N ALA A 117 9.07 7.99 5.86
CA ALA A 117 9.52 9.08 6.71
C ALA A 117 8.61 10.31 6.57
N GLU A 118 8.21 10.67 5.35
CA GLU A 118 7.32 11.80 5.13
C GLU A 118 5.88 11.52 5.58
N VAL A 119 5.35 10.31 5.36
CA VAL A 119 4.01 9.94 5.82
C VAL A 119 3.92 9.90 7.35
N THR A 120 4.97 9.42 8.04
CA THR A 120 4.99 9.37 9.52
C THR A 120 4.91 10.74 10.18
N LYS A 121 5.37 11.81 9.52
CA LYS A 121 5.20 13.19 10.00
C LYS A 121 3.73 13.62 10.05
N GLN A 122 2.90 13.07 9.15
CA GLN A 122 1.48 13.42 9.04
C GLN A 122 0.58 12.41 9.76
N VAL A 123 1.04 11.18 9.91
CA VAL A 123 0.31 10.07 10.56
C VAL A 123 1.14 9.54 11.73
N PRO A 124 1.09 10.16 12.93
CA PRO A 124 1.88 9.76 14.09
C PRO A 124 1.63 8.31 14.54
N ALA A 125 0.44 7.78 14.26
CA ALA A 125 0.10 6.39 14.54
C ALA A 125 1.00 5.41 13.76
N LEU A 126 1.36 5.72 12.52
CA LEU A 126 2.30 4.92 11.73
C LEU A 126 3.69 4.90 12.38
N LYS A 127 4.16 6.05 12.86
CA LYS A 127 5.43 6.16 13.59
C LYS A 127 5.44 5.26 14.82
N THR A 128 4.39 5.35 15.63
CA THR A 128 4.21 4.53 16.84
C THR A 128 4.25 3.04 16.50
N MET A 129 3.63 2.63 15.39
CA MET A 129 3.64 1.23 14.94
C MET A 129 5.02 0.76 14.46
N LEU A 130 5.82 1.65 13.85
CA LEU A 130 7.17 1.34 13.37
C LEU A 130 8.19 1.29 14.52
N GLU A 131 8.02 2.14 15.54
CA GLU A 131 8.87 2.21 16.73
C GLU A 131 8.42 1.26 17.86
N ALA A 132 7.26 0.63 17.72
CA ALA A 132 6.74 -0.31 18.70
C ALA A 132 7.75 -1.43 18.95
N LYS A 133 8.14 -1.62 20.21
CA LYS A 133 8.92 -2.79 20.64
C LYS A 133 8.19 -4.05 20.19
N PRO A 134 8.88 -5.09 19.69
CA PRO A 134 8.26 -6.37 19.39
C PRO A 134 7.45 -6.81 20.62
N GLN A 135 6.14 -6.91 20.45
CA GLN A 135 5.29 -7.50 21.46
C GLN A 135 5.67 -8.96 21.49
N THR A 136 6.41 -9.37 22.51
CA THR A 136 6.58 -10.78 22.88
C THR A 136 5.22 -11.27 23.34
N THR A 137 4.29 -11.49 22.41
CA THR A 137 3.08 -12.26 22.68
C THR A 137 3.58 -13.66 23.01
N GLY A 138 3.56 -13.99 24.31
CA GLY A 138 4.17 -15.17 24.87
C GLY A 138 3.75 -16.44 24.15
N PHE A 139 4.65 -16.97 23.33
CA PHE A 139 4.63 -18.36 22.90
C PHE A 139 5.42 -19.26 23.89
N GLU A 140 6.03 -18.67 24.92
CA GLU A 140 6.83 -19.37 25.94
C GLU A 140 6.19 -19.29 27.34
N ALA A 141 4.91 -19.66 27.48
CA ALA A 141 4.25 -19.78 28.79
C ALA A 141 3.58 -21.14 29.01
N GLY A 142 3.96 -22.16 28.24
CA GLY A 142 3.31 -23.49 28.28
C GLY A 142 4.22 -24.70 28.41
N LEU A 143 5.55 -24.54 28.52
CA LEU A 143 6.48 -25.68 28.43
C LEU A 143 7.35 -25.93 29.67
N ASP A 144 7.31 -25.09 30.71
CA ASP A 144 8.25 -25.22 31.86
C ASP A 144 7.59 -25.46 33.23
N ALA A 145 6.30 -25.79 33.28
CA ALA A 145 5.59 -26.06 34.55
C ALA A 145 5.42 -27.56 34.88
N GLY A 146 6.08 -28.46 34.16
CA GLY A 146 5.76 -29.90 34.18
C GLY A 146 6.87 -30.87 34.64
N MET A 147 8.05 -30.41 35.08
CA MET A 147 9.19 -31.32 35.33
C MET A 147 9.73 -31.40 36.76
N ASP A 148 9.12 -30.73 37.76
CA ASP A 148 9.55 -30.83 39.17
C ASP A 148 8.52 -31.55 40.09
N ALA A 149 8.01 -32.69 39.65
CA ALA A 149 7.27 -33.61 40.53
C ALA A 149 7.60 -35.06 40.21
N GLY A 150 8.79 -35.51 40.61
CA GLY A 150 9.13 -36.93 40.60
C GLY A 150 10.62 -37.26 40.66
N LEU A 151 11.24 -37.11 41.84
CA LEU A 151 11.89 -38.21 42.59
C LEU A 151 12.33 -37.69 43.97
#